data_AF-A0A940U7Z5-F1
#
_entry.id   AF-A0A940U7Z5-F1
#
_cell.length_a   1.000
_cell.length_b   1.000
_cell.length_c   1.000
_cell.angle_alpha   90.00
_cell.angle_beta   90.00
_cell.angle_gamma   90.00
#
_symmetry.space_group_name_H-M   'P 1'
#
loop_
_entity.id
_entity.type
_entity.pdbx_description
1 polymer ?
#
loop_
_entity_poly.entity_id
_entity_poly.type
_entity_poly.pdbx_seq_one_letter_code
_entity_poly.pdbx_strand_id
1 'polypeptide(L)'
;MDIKRSGSQSSGKGPVEYFTGSVRIDPLFKASDPSRASGGLVTFEPGVRTAWHIHPLGQTLIVTGNWPGAAMGRPDRGDSPG
;
A
#
# COMPACT_ATOMS: atom_id res chain seq x y z
N MET A 1 3.62 20.36 18.48
CA MET A 1 3.90 18.95 18.15
C MET A 1 2.59 18.18 18.25
N ASP A 2 2.11 17.60 17.15
CA ASP A 2 0.93 16.72 17.14
C ASP A 2 1.39 15.29 16.88
N ILE A 3 0.94 14.34 17.71
CA ILE A 3 1.34 12.93 17.65
C ILE A 3 0.07 12.10 17.54
N LYS A 4 -0.14 11.47 16.39
CA LYS A 4 -1.13 10.41 16.23
C LYS A 4 -0.48 9.07 16.55
N ARG A 5 -0.89 8.44 17.64
CA ARG A 5 -0.34 7.14 18.06
C ARG A 5 -0.85 6.03 17.15
N SER A 6 -0.07 4.95 17.02
CA SER A 6 -0.51 3.74 16.34
C SER A 6 -1.85 3.27 16.92
N GLY A 7 -2.79 2.87 16.04
CA GLY A 7 -4.15 2.45 16.42
C GLY A 7 -5.12 3.57 16.78
N SER A 8 -4.69 4.83 16.86
CA SER A 8 -5.59 5.97 17.18
C SER A 8 -6.42 6.45 15.98
N GLN A 9 -6.05 6.06 14.77
CA GLN A 9 -6.77 6.38 13.53
C GLN A 9 -7.46 5.12 13.03
N SER A 10 -8.78 5.16 12.87
CA SER A 10 -9.57 4.02 12.41
C SER A 10 -9.30 3.72 10.94
N SER A 11 -9.11 2.44 10.62
CA SER A 11 -9.05 1.98 9.23
C SER A 11 -10.41 2.14 8.54
N GLY A 12 -10.39 2.34 7.22
CA GLY A 12 -11.56 2.34 6.35
C GLY A 12 -11.45 1.32 5.22
N LYS A 13 -12.58 0.97 4.60
CA LYS A 13 -12.60 0.23 3.33
C LYS A 13 -12.38 1.20 2.17
N GLY A 14 -11.63 0.76 1.16
CA GLY A 14 -11.50 1.49 -0.10
C GLY A 14 -12.84 1.60 -0.83
N PRO A 15 -13.22 2.77 -1.36
CA PRO A 15 -14.44 2.92 -2.16
C PRO A 15 -14.44 2.02 -3.40
N VAL A 16 -15.56 1.39 -3.70
CA VAL A 16 -15.66 0.42 -4.81
C VAL A 16 -15.46 1.05 -6.18
N GLU A 17 -15.62 2.37 -6.27
CA GLU A 17 -15.39 3.18 -7.47
C GLU A 17 -13.89 3.32 -7.78
N TYR A 18 -13.02 3.18 -6.78
CA TYR A 18 -11.58 3.38 -6.91
C TYR A 18 -10.77 2.09 -6.90
N PHE A 19 -11.37 0.96 -6.54
CA PHE A 19 -10.67 -0.31 -6.35
C PHE A 19 -11.45 -1.50 -6.93
N THR A 20 -10.72 -2.45 -7.50
CA THR A 20 -11.25 -3.78 -7.82
C THR A 20 -10.87 -4.74 -6.69
N GLY A 21 -11.87 -5.19 -5.91
CA GLY A 21 -11.68 -6.07 -4.76
C GLY A 21 -11.65 -5.32 -3.42
N SER A 22 -11.35 -6.03 -2.33
CA SER A 22 -11.36 -5.46 -0.97
C SER A 22 -10.04 -4.81 -0.62
N VAL A 23 -10.06 -3.50 -0.34
CA VAL A 23 -8.89 -2.72 0.10
C VAL A 23 -9.13 -2.17 1.51
N ARG A 24 -8.10 -2.23 2.34
CA ARG A 24 -8.06 -1.56 3.65
C ARG A 24 -7.16 -0.34 3.58
N ILE A 25 -7.64 0.79 4.08
CA ILE A 25 -6.91 2.07 4.10
C ILE A 25 -6.74 2.50 5.56
N ASP A 26 -5.50 2.70 5.99
CA ASP A 26 -5.16 3.35 7.25
C ASP A 26 -4.72 4.79 6.99
N PRO A 27 -5.46 5.79 7.49
CA PRO A 27 -5.01 7.18 7.45
C PRO A 27 -3.73 7.35 8.29
N LEU A 28 -2.71 8.01 7.74
CA LEU A 28 -1.49 8.34 8.48
C LEU A 28 -1.40 9.83 8.80
N PHE A 29 -1.46 10.69 7.77
CA PHE A 29 -1.46 12.14 7.95
C PHE A 29 -2.19 12.85 6.81
N LYS A 30 -2.77 14.01 7.12
CA LYS A 30 -3.42 14.90 6.15
C LYS A 30 -2.45 16.02 5.74
N ALA A 31 -2.71 16.61 4.57
CA ALA A 31 -2.05 17.86 4.20
C ALA A 31 -2.39 18.97 5.19
N SER A 32 -1.40 19.80 5.48
CA SER A 32 -1.54 20.98 6.34
C SER A 32 -0.76 22.12 5.71
N ASP A 33 -1.37 23.30 5.65
CA ASP A 33 -0.75 24.43 4.97
C ASP A 33 0.60 24.79 5.60
N PRO A 34 1.63 25.11 4.78
CA PRO A 34 1.60 25.26 3.32
C PRO A 34 1.88 23.96 2.54
N SER A 35 2.04 22.83 3.23
CA SER A 35 2.32 21.53 2.59
C SER A 35 1.08 20.96 1.92
N ARG A 36 1.29 20.34 0.75
CA ARG A 36 0.25 19.61 0.00
C ARG A 36 0.35 18.10 0.15
N ALA A 37 1.33 17.62 0.94
CA ALA A 37 1.57 16.19 1.10
C ALA A 37 0.54 15.57 2.05
N SER A 38 -0.01 14.43 1.65
CA SER A 38 -0.86 13.57 2.48
C SER A 38 -0.37 12.13 2.37
N GLY A 39 -0.65 11.30 3.37
CA GLY A 39 -0.24 9.91 3.37
C GLY A 39 -1.23 8.98 4.04
N GLY A 40 -1.31 7.76 3.51
CA GLY A 40 -2.05 6.64 4.05
C GLY A 40 -1.31 5.33 3.76
N LEU A 41 -1.53 4.32 4.59
CA LEU A 41 -1.11 2.96 4.32
C LEU A 41 -2.28 2.22 3.67
N VAL A 42 -2.03 1.64 2.49
CA VAL A 42 -3.04 0.89 1.74
C VAL A 42 -2.64 -0.57 1.71
N THR A 43 -3.50 -1.45 2.19
CA THR A 43 -3.31 -2.90 2.14
C THR A 43 -4.23 -3.50 1.10
N PHE A 44 -3.63 -4.21 0.16
CA PHE A 44 -4.30 -4.95 -0.89
C PHE A 44 -4.28 -6.44 -0.56
N GLU A 45 -5.44 -7.09 -0.60
CA GLU A 45 -5.48 -8.55 -0.66
C GLU A 45 -4.91 -9.04 -2.00
N PRO A 46 -4.49 -10.32 -2.12
CA PRO A 46 -3.97 -10.85 -3.38
C PRO A 46 -4.90 -10.61 -4.57
N GLY A 47 -4.37 -10.06 -5.66
CA GLY A 47 -5.11 -9.76 -6.89
C GLY A 47 -5.94 -8.45 -6.87
N VAL A 48 -6.01 -7.76 -5.72
CA VAL A 48 -6.72 -6.48 -5.58
C VAL A 48 -5.86 -5.34 -6.12
N ARG A 49 -6.48 -4.38 -6.81
CA ARG A 49 -5.79 -3.24 -7.45
C ARG A 49 -6.63 -1.96 -7.47
N THR A 50 -5.99 -0.82 -7.69
CA THR A 50 -6.67 0.46 -7.97
C THR A 50 -7.26 0.47 -9.38
N ALA A 51 -8.29 1.29 -9.58
CA ALA A 51 -8.66 1.78 -10.90
C ALA A 51 -7.54 2.65 -11.48
N TRP A 52 -7.54 2.84 -12.80
CA TRP A 52 -6.63 3.79 -13.46
C TRP A 52 -6.91 5.21 -12.97
N HIS A 53 -5.87 5.94 -12.58
CA HIS A 53 -5.97 7.30 -12.10
C HIS A 53 -4.64 8.05 -12.27
N ILE A 54 -4.69 9.37 -12.12
CA ILE A 54 -3.51 10.25 -12.14
C ILE A 54 -3.47 11.11 -10.87
N HIS A 55 -2.25 11.42 -10.43
CA HIS A 55 -2.02 12.45 -9.41
C HIS A 55 -1.36 13.66 -10.08
N PRO A 56 -1.98 14.85 -10.07
CA PRO A 56 -1.45 16.03 -10.78
C PRO A 56 -0.03 16.46 -10.38
N LEU A 57 0.40 16.10 -9.17
CA LEU A 57 1.75 16.37 -8.64
C LEU A 57 2.60 15.10 -8.47
N GLY A 58 2.16 13.98 -9.05
CA GLY A 58 2.77 12.67 -8.85
C GLY A 58 2.39 11.99 -7.53
N GLN A 59 2.86 10.76 -7.37
CA GLN A 59 2.67 9.92 -6.19
C GLN A 59 3.97 9.16 -5.92
N THR A 60 4.34 9.04 -4.64
CA THR A 60 5.44 8.19 -4.20
C THR A 60 4.88 7.04 -3.38
N LEU A 61 5.33 5.81 -3.67
CA LEU A 61 4.94 4.60 -2.95
C LEU A 61 6.14 4.04 -2.19
N ILE A 62 5.93 3.72 -0.92
CA ILE A 62 6.89 2.97 -0.09
C ILE A 62 6.23 1.63 0.24
N VAL A 63 6.80 0.53 -0.25
CA VAL A 63 6.26 -0.81 0.00
C VAL A 63 6.77 -1.30 1.35
N THR A 64 5.85 -1.59 2.28
CA THR A 64 6.17 -1.97 3.67
C THR A 64 5.76 -3.39 4.05
N GLY A 65 5.04 -4.11 3.18
CA GLY A 65 4.57 -5.47 3.39
C GLY A 65 5.22 -6.47 2.43
N ASN A 66 4.92 -7.75 2.64
CA ASN A 66 5.48 -8.82 1.80
C ASN A 66 4.97 -8.71 0.36
N TRP A 67 5.90 -8.56 -0.57
CA TRP A 67 5.65 -8.81 -1.99
C TRP A 67 5.87 -10.30 -2.25
N PRO A 68 4.93 -11.05 -2.85
CA PRO A 68 5.10 -12.49 -3.11
C PRO A 68 6.34 -12.83 -3.95
N GLY A 69 6.88 -11.87 -4.72
CA GLY A 69 8.14 -12.02 -5.46
C GLY A 69 9.41 -11.71 -4.66
N ALA A 70 9.31 -11.42 -3.35
CA ALA A 70 10.46 -11.19 -2.47
C ALA A 70 11.00 -12.48 -1.83
N ALA A 71 10.62 -13.66 -2.35
CA ALA A 71 11.47 -14.83 -2.25
C ALA A 71 12.73 -14.57 -3.09
N MET A 72 13.68 -13.84 -2.51
CA MET A 72 15.04 -13.71 -3.01
C MET A 72 15.55 -15.12 -3.30
N GLY A 73 15.94 -15.36 -4.55
CA GLY A 73 16.19 -16.68 -5.09
C GLY A 73 17.07 -17.54 -4.17
N ARG A 74 16.53 -18.66 -3.71
CA ARG A 74 17.39 -19.85 -3.64
C ARG A 74 17.44 -20.35 -5.08
N PRO A 75 18.61 -20.35 -5.75
CA PRO A 75 18.72 -21.03 -7.02
C PRO A 75 18.29 -22.47 -6.77
N ASP A 76 17.39 -22.95 -7.62
CA ASP A 76 17.15 -24.36 -7.81
C ASP A 76 18.49 -25.02 -8.14
N ARG A 77 19.15 -25.58 -7.12
CA ARG A 77 20.10 -26.65 -7.42
C ARG A 77 19.23 -27.78 -7.96
N GLY A 78 19.21 -27.88 -9.29
CA GLY A 78 18.65 -29.01 -10.00
C GLY A 78 19.37 -30.27 -9.54
N ASP A 79 18.80 -30.94 -8.56
CA ASP A 79 19.07 -32.35 -8.33
C ASP A 79 18.18 -33.12 -9.33
N SER A 80 18.73 -33.37 -10.52
CA SER A 80 18.17 -34.33 -11.47
C SER A 80 18.29 -35.74 -10.86
N PRO A 81 17.21 -36.52 -10.70
CA PRO A 81 17.36 -37.96 -10.54
C PRO A 81 17.61 -38.58 -11.92
N GLY A 82 18.56 -39.52 -11.96
CA GLY A 82 18.91 -40.29 -13.15
C GLY A 82 17.90 -41.36 -13.54
#